data_AF-A0A8T4YHC8-F1
#
_entry.id   AF-A0A8T4YHC8-F1
#
_cell.length_a   1.000
_cell.length_b   1.000
_cell.length_c   1.000
_cell.angle_alpha   90.00
_cell.angle_beta   90.00
_cell.angle_gamma   90.00
#
_symmetry.space_group_name_H-M   'P 1'
#
loop_
_entity.id
_entity.type
_entity.pdbx_description
1 polymer ?
#
loop_
_entity_poly.entity_id
_entity_poly.type
_entity_poly.pdbx_seq_one_letter_code
_entity_poly.pdbx_strand_id
1 'polypeptide(L)'
;MSVSIKDIDEDAFRNLKAEAVRMGIKVGDAATEAFRMWVASKRQSKSRDREKMLEAARDMDRIRSETESGWSGVKEIRRWRDIRKR
;
A
#
# COMPACT_ATOMS: atom_id res chain seq x y z
N MET A 1 7.76 -26.32 -10.84
CA MET A 1 8.16 -25.61 -12.07
C MET A 1 9.50 -24.94 -11.78
N SER A 2 10.51 -25.13 -12.63
CA SER A 2 11.82 -24.47 -12.48
C SER A 2 11.91 -23.28 -13.43
N VAL A 3 12.51 -22.19 -12.97
CA VAL A 3 12.75 -20.97 -13.74
C VAL A 3 14.21 -20.58 -13.55
N SER A 4 14.87 -20.15 -14.64
CA SER A 4 16.24 -19.64 -14.61
C SER A 4 16.22 -18.14 -14.93
N ILE A 5 16.95 -17.36 -14.14
CA ILE A 5 17.07 -15.91 -14.30
C ILE A 5 18.56 -15.63 -14.50
N LYS A 6 18.88 -14.90 -15.57
CA LYS A 6 20.25 -14.50 -15.92
C LYS A 6 20.47 -13.04 -15.56
N ASP A 7 21.74 -12.63 -15.53
CA ASP A 7 22.16 -11.24 -15.37
C ASP A 7 21.73 -10.61 -14.03
N ILE A 8 21.76 -11.41 -12.97
CA ILE A 8 21.56 -10.92 -11.59
C ILE A 8 22.88 -10.32 -11.10
N ASP A 9 22.81 -9.13 -10.52
CA ASP A 9 23.94 -8.52 -9.80
C ASP A 9 24.48 -9.47 -8.71
N GLU A 10 25.80 -9.71 -8.75
CA GLU A 10 26.41 -10.72 -7.88
C GLU A 10 26.29 -10.36 -6.40
N ASP A 11 26.48 -9.09 -6.06
CA ASP A 11 26.42 -8.63 -4.67
C ASP A 11 24.99 -8.69 -4.13
N ALA A 12 23.98 -8.32 -4.95
CA ALA A 12 22.58 -8.48 -4.61
C ALA A 12 22.21 -9.94 -4.34
N PHE A 13 22.69 -10.87 -5.18
CA PHE A 13 22.48 -12.31 -4.96
C PHE A 13 23.15 -12.81 -3.68
N ARG A 14 24.40 -12.40 -3.42
CA ARG A 14 25.13 -12.76 -2.19
C ARG A 14 24.41 -12.30 -0.93
N ASN A 15 23.88 -11.07 -0.94
CA ASN A 15 23.12 -10.53 0.18
C ASN A 15 21.82 -11.29 0.43
N LEU A 16 21.04 -11.55 -0.63
CA LEU A 16 19.81 -12.35 -0.53
C LEU A 16 20.10 -13.76 0.01
N LYS A 17 21.15 -14.39 -0.49
CA LYS A 17 21.57 -15.73 -0.04
C LYS A 17 21.97 -15.72 1.43
N ALA A 18 22.77 -14.73 1.86
CA ALA A 18 23.18 -14.61 3.25
C ALA A 18 21.97 -14.48 4.18
N GLU A 19 20.99 -13.67 3.80
CA GLU A 19 19.77 -13.47 4.59
C GLU A 19 18.89 -14.72 4.62
N ALA A 20 18.73 -15.41 3.48
CA ALA A 20 18.02 -16.68 3.43
C ALA A 20 18.64 -17.72 4.37
N VAL A 21 19.97 -17.80 4.43
CA VAL A 21 20.70 -18.68 5.36
C VAL A 21 20.47 -18.27 6.81
N ARG A 22 20.54 -16.97 7.15
CA ARG A 22 20.25 -16.48 8.50
C ARG A 22 18.83 -16.82 8.97
N MET A 23 17.87 -16.77 8.05
CA MET A 23 16.47 -17.10 8.31
C MET A 23 16.16 -18.59 8.25
N GLY A 24 17.14 -19.44 7.86
CA GLY A 24 16.95 -20.89 7.76
C GLY A 24 16.03 -21.33 6.62
N ILE A 25 15.89 -20.51 5.56
CA ILE A 25 15.03 -20.79 4.40
C ILE A 25 15.85 -21.03 3.13
N LYS A 26 15.24 -21.66 2.11
CA LYS A 26 15.91 -21.85 0.82
C LYS A 26 16.01 -20.51 0.08
N VAL A 27 17.11 -20.32 -0.65
CA VAL A 27 17.32 -19.12 -1.48
C VAL A 27 16.18 -18.89 -2.47
N GLY A 28 15.60 -19.96 -3.02
CA GLY A 28 14.44 -19.87 -3.92
C GLY A 28 13.17 -19.37 -3.23
N ASP A 29 12.97 -19.71 -1.95
CA ASP A 29 11.83 -19.24 -1.16
C ASP A 29 11.98 -17.75 -0.86
N ALA A 30 13.18 -17.32 -0.46
CA ALA A 30 13.52 -15.90 -0.27
C ALA A 30 13.36 -15.09 -1.57
N ALA A 31 13.80 -15.63 -2.71
CA ALA A 31 13.61 -15.00 -4.01
C ALA A 31 12.12 -14.87 -4.38
N THR A 32 11.32 -15.91 -4.10
CA THR A 32 9.87 -15.90 -4.33
C THR A 32 9.19 -14.81 -3.50
N GLU A 33 9.56 -14.66 -2.24
CA GLU A 33 9.07 -13.61 -1.36
C GLU A 33 9.46 -12.22 -1.87
N ALA A 34 10.73 -12.03 -2.23
CA ALA A 34 11.23 -10.77 -2.79
C ALA A 34 10.47 -10.36 -4.06
N PHE A 35 10.19 -11.30 -4.98
CA PHE A 35 9.39 -11.02 -6.17
C PHE A 35 7.96 -10.57 -5.83
N ARG A 36 7.32 -11.23 -4.87
CA ARG A 36 5.96 -10.85 -4.42
C ARG A 36 5.96 -9.44 -3.83
N MET A 37 6.93 -9.13 -2.97
CA MET A 37 7.07 -7.81 -2.35
C MET A 37 7.33 -6.72 -3.39
N TRP A 38 8.21 -6.98 -4.36
CA TRP A 38 8.48 -6.03 -5.43
C TRP A 38 7.22 -5.69 -6.22
N VAL A 39 6.48 -6.70 -6.69
CA VAL A 39 5.23 -6.48 -7.45
C VAL A 39 4.18 -5.74 -6.60
N ALA A 40 4.03 -6.12 -5.33
CA ALA A 40 3.11 -5.45 -4.42
C ALA A 40 3.46 -3.97 -4.23
N SER A 41 4.73 -3.63 -4.07
CA SER A 41 5.18 -2.23 -3.93
C SER A 41 4.84 -1.38 -5.15
N LYS A 42 4.97 -1.93 -6.37
CA LYS A 42 4.59 -1.25 -7.62
C LYS A 42 3.08 -1.10 -7.80
N ARG A 43 2.28 -2.00 -7.21
CA ARG A 43 0.82 -1.86 -7.20
C ARG A 43 0.35 -0.80 -6.20
N GLN A 44 0.95 -0.77 -5.02
CA GLN A 44 0.65 0.25 -4.01
C GLN A 44 1.05 1.66 -4.48
N SER A 45 2.15 1.80 -5.23
CA SER A 45 2.51 3.10 -5.81
C SER A 45 1.50 3.61 -6.84
N LYS A 46 0.70 2.73 -7.46
CA LYS A 46 -0.40 3.13 -8.36
C LYS A 46 -1.70 3.47 -7.62
N SER A 47 -1.91 2.98 -6.40
CA SER A 47 -3.22 3.07 -5.70
C SER A 47 -3.42 4.34 -4.88
N ARG A 48 -2.44 5.25 -4.86
CA ARG A 48 -2.59 6.56 -4.24
C ARG A 48 -1.97 7.55 -5.19
N ASP A 49 -2.77 8.04 -6.13
CA ASP A 49 -2.50 9.30 -6.81
C ASP A 49 -2.34 10.32 -5.67
N ARG A 50 -1.09 10.55 -5.25
CA ARG A 50 -0.78 11.35 -4.06
C ARG A 50 -1.46 12.71 -4.17
N GLU A 51 -1.54 13.21 -5.39
CA GLU A 51 -2.29 14.38 -5.80
C GLU A 51 -3.78 14.27 -5.46
N LYS A 52 -4.49 13.22 -5.88
CA LYS A 52 -5.91 13.01 -5.52
C LYS A 52 -6.13 12.86 -4.03
N MET A 53 -5.16 12.31 -3.30
CA MET A 53 -5.27 12.21 -1.83
C MET A 53 -5.10 13.56 -1.14
N LEU A 54 -4.16 14.38 -1.63
CA LEU A 54 -3.97 15.74 -1.15
C LEU A 54 -5.14 16.63 -1.52
N GLU A 55 -5.71 16.44 -2.71
CA GLU A 55 -6.93 17.10 -3.16
C GLU A 55 -8.12 16.73 -2.26
N ALA A 56 -8.35 15.44 -2.01
CA ALA A 56 -9.39 14.99 -1.10
C ALA A 56 -9.19 15.51 0.34
N ALA A 57 -7.95 15.60 0.81
CA ALA A 57 -7.66 16.18 2.13
C ALA A 57 -7.97 17.68 2.18
N ARG A 58 -7.60 18.45 1.14
CA ARG A 58 -7.93 19.87 1.02
C ARG A 58 -9.43 20.11 0.92
N ASP A 59 -10.14 19.25 0.19
CA ASP A 59 -11.60 19.31 0.10
C ASP A 59 -12.25 19.05 1.45
N MET A 60 -11.75 18.08 2.21
CA MET A 60 -12.22 17.79 3.56
C MET A 60 -11.98 18.97 4.51
N ASP A 61 -10.80 19.59 4.44
CA ASP A 61 -10.46 20.76 5.27
C ASP A 61 -11.31 21.98 4.90
N ARG A 62 -11.55 22.21 3.59
CA ARG A 62 -12.45 23.26 3.10
C ARG A 62 -13.89 23.07 3.58
N ILE A 63 -14.44 21.86 3.42
CA ILE A 63 -15.79 21.54 3.89
C ILE A 63 -15.88 21.75 5.40
N ARG A 64 -14.82 21.40 6.13
CA ARG A 64 -14.74 21.55 7.59
C ARG A 64 -14.65 23.02 8.04
N SER A 65 -13.93 23.87 7.29
CA SER A 65 -13.86 25.31 7.58
C SER A 65 -15.15 26.04 7.22
N GLU A 66 -15.82 25.64 6.15
CA GLU A 66 -17.14 26.18 5.76
C GLU A 66 -18.26 25.79 6.74
N THR A 67 -18.01 24.81 7.61
CA THR A 67 -18.96 24.32 8.61
C THR A 67 -18.63 24.71 10.05
N GLU A 68 -17.89 25.82 10.24
CA GLU A 68 -17.50 26.38 11.56
C GLU A 68 -18.66 26.61 12.55
N SER A 69 -19.92 26.53 12.13
CA SER A 69 -21.07 26.40 13.03
C SER A 69 -21.77 25.04 12.91
N GLY A 70 -21.20 23.98 13.49
CA GLY A 70 -21.97 22.81 13.94
C GLY A 70 -21.85 21.50 13.15
N TRP A 71 -20.83 21.31 12.31
CA TRP A 71 -20.63 20.01 11.68
C TRP A 71 -20.14 18.95 12.67
N SER A 72 -20.99 17.95 12.89
CA SER A 72 -20.65 16.73 13.63
C SER A 72 -20.57 15.58 12.65
N GLY A 73 -19.35 15.10 12.38
CA GLY A 73 -19.13 13.93 11.51
C GLY A 73 -19.93 12.70 11.96
N VAL A 74 -20.21 12.56 13.27
CA VAL A 74 -21.04 11.48 13.81
C VAL A 74 -22.51 11.60 13.38
N LYS A 75 -23.07 12.82 13.33
CA LYS A 75 -24.44 13.05 12.86
C LYS A 75 -24.56 12.74 11.36
N GLU A 76 -23.58 13.14 10.56
CA GLU A 76 -23.64 12.95 9.11
C GLU A 76 -23.46 11.47 8.71
N ILE A 77 -22.57 10.75 9.38
CA ILE A 77 -22.41 9.29 9.19
C ILE A 77 -23.69 8.54 9.59
N ARG A 78 -24.37 8.95 10.68
CA ARG A 78 -25.69 8.38 11.05
C ARG A 78 -26.74 8.65 9.97
N ARG A 79 -26.84 9.89 9.50
CA ARG A 79 -27.77 10.27 8.43
C ARG A 79 -27.58 9.44 7.17
N TRP A 80 -26.33 9.24 6.72
CA TRP A 80 -26.05 8.41 5.53
C TRP A 80 -26.42 6.93 5.74
N ARG A 81 -26.23 6.40 6.94
CA ARG A 81 -26.65 5.04 7.29
C ARG A 81 -28.17 4.88 7.27
N ASP A 82 -28.90 5.88 7.74
CA ASP A 82 -30.36 5.83 7.78
C ASP A 82 -30.98 5.97 6.38
N ILE A 83 -30.40 6.79 5.51
CA ILE A 83 -30.82 6.91 4.09
C ILE A 83 -30.62 5.60 3.34
N ARG A 84 -29.52 4.87 3.58
CA ARG A 84 -29.24 3.58 2.92
C ARG A 84 -30.09 2.40 3.41
N LYS A 85 -30.86 2.59 4.49
CA LYS A 85 -31.77 1.57 5.03
C LYS A 85 -33.21 1.71 4.52
N ARG A 86 -33.53 2.77 3.78
CA ARG A 86 -34.77 2.89 2.99
C ARG A 86 -34.52 2.38 1.59
#